data_AF-A0A7C1VVE2-F1
#
_entry.id   AF-A0A7C1VVE2-F1
#
_cell.length_a   1.000
_cell.length_b   1.000
_cell.length_c   1.000
_cell.angle_alpha   90.00
_cell.angle_beta   90.00
_cell.angle_gamma   90.00
#
_symmetry.space_group_name_H-M   'P 1'
#
loop_
_entity.id
_entity.type
_entity.pdbx_description
1 polymer ?
#
loop_
_entity_poly.entity_id
_entity_poly.type
_entity_poly.pdbx_seq_one_letter_code
_entity_poly.pdbx_strand_id
1 'polypeptide(L)'
;MKKRTGILIAVTLILTLGIVFLFIIKPILPIQTESCADKEFLFTHSPIDLDSITSISPLGNLGPSAHTFPTRHTYINMKSIGDPSTGNQATPEIPVYSPGDILVTGVSSQEHIDEGFTDYTINFSSCVEVSGYFIHLVSLSGKLKDALDSSISFCTESSHGGERYKSCEGPANVKIVAGEQIGTTGRVGQGNFDFGTQDSRRETPIFANPKRAQNKKDYIVCPYDYYAPGIKEELYAKLGGFSGIKRIIEPTQDRKL
;
A
#
# COMPACT_ATOMS: atom_id res chain seq x y z
N MET A 1 62.25 27.62 -52.35
CA MET A 1 62.87 27.39 -51.01
C MET A 1 61.79 27.48 -49.95
N LYS A 2 61.80 26.51 -49.02
CA LYS A 2 60.83 26.26 -47.95
C LYS A 2 60.31 27.50 -47.22
N LYS A 3 59.00 27.52 -46.92
CA LYS A 3 58.51 27.73 -45.55
C LYS A 3 57.13 27.12 -45.37
N ARG A 4 57.05 26.19 -44.40
CA ARG A 4 55.86 25.56 -43.85
C ARG A 4 55.22 26.52 -42.84
N THR A 5 53.90 26.65 -42.90
CA THR A 5 53.03 27.06 -41.79
C THR A 5 51.74 26.27 -42.05
N GLY A 6 51.47 25.15 -41.39
CA GLY A 6 51.21 25.03 -39.96
C GLY A 6 49.72 24.77 -39.79
N ILE A 7 49.27 23.56 -40.16
CA ILE A 7 47.92 23.06 -39.87
C ILE A 7 47.88 22.79 -38.37
N LEU A 8 47.15 23.61 -37.63
CA LEU A 8 46.76 23.34 -36.25
C LEU A 8 45.30 23.71 -36.08
N ILE A 9 44.42 22.86 -36.61
CA ILE A 9 43.00 22.84 -36.28
C ILE A 9 42.64 21.37 -36.07
N ALA A 10 41.83 21.11 -35.03
CA ALA A 10 41.25 19.83 -34.65
C ALA A 10 42.05 19.01 -33.61
N VAL A 11 42.09 19.49 -32.35
CA VAL A 11 42.07 18.57 -31.19
C VAL A 11 41.13 19.03 -30.06
N THR A 12 40.64 20.28 -30.02
CA THR A 12 40.00 20.81 -28.81
C THR A 12 38.49 21.01 -28.88
N LEU A 13 37.70 20.10 -29.49
CA LEU A 13 36.23 20.22 -29.46
C LEU A 13 35.44 18.91 -29.64
N ILE A 14 35.95 17.76 -29.17
CA ILE A 14 35.19 16.48 -29.21
C ILE A 14 35.20 15.77 -27.83
N LEU A 15 35.36 16.51 -26.73
CA LEU A 15 35.30 15.92 -25.38
C LEU A 15 34.30 16.57 -24.42
N THR A 16 33.55 17.60 -24.85
CA THR A 16 32.51 18.23 -24.02
C THR A 16 31.08 17.87 -24.44
N LEU A 17 30.87 17.32 -25.63
CA LEU A 17 29.54 16.89 -26.11
C LEU A 17 29.20 15.42 -25.77
N GLY A 18 30.20 14.59 -25.42
CA GLY A 18 30.00 13.17 -25.12
C GLY A 18 29.65 12.84 -23.66
N ILE A 19 29.84 13.78 -22.72
CA ILE A 19 29.66 13.54 -21.27
C ILE A 19 28.35 14.11 -20.73
N VAL A 20 27.69 15.02 -21.47
CA VAL A 20 26.45 15.68 -21.00
C VAL A 20 25.17 14.91 -21.37
N PHE A 21 25.25 13.86 -22.19
CA PHE A 21 24.09 13.07 -22.62
C PHE A 21 23.96 11.70 -21.94
N LEU A 22 24.58 11.49 -20.77
CA LEU A 22 24.48 10.24 -20.01
C LEU A 22 23.53 10.28 -18.81
N PHE A 23 22.83 11.39 -18.56
CA PHE A 23 22.07 11.58 -17.32
C PHE A 23 20.62 12.07 -17.51
N ILE A 24 19.86 11.61 -18.52
CA ILE A 24 18.38 11.69 -18.45
C ILE A 24 17.74 10.48 -19.13
N ILE A 25 18.17 9.26 -18.79
CA ILE A 25 17.24 8.13 -18.86
C ILE A 25 16.78 7.94 -17.42
N LYS A 26 15.61 8.49 -17.06
CA LYS A 26 14.92 8.04 -15.85
C LYS A 26 14.85 6.52 -15.97
N PRO A 27 15.40 5.74 -15.03
CA PRO A 27 15.30 4.30 -15.10
C PRO A 27 13.82 3.97 -15.25
N ILE A 28 13.47 3.30 -16.35
CA ILE A 28 12.14 2.75 -16.54
C ILE A 28 11.97 1.79 -15.36
N LEU A 29 11.11 2.15 -14.42
CA LEU A 29 10.83 1.30 -13.28
C LEU A 29 10.33 -0.04 -13.84
N PRO A 30 10.94 -1.18 -13.47
CA PRO A 30 10.38 -2.49 -13.74
C PRO A 30 8.90 -2.48 -13.36
N ILE A 31 8.07 -2.77 -14.35
CA ILE A 31 6.65 -2.98 -14.14
C ILE A 31 6.49 -4.46 -13.84
N GLN A 32 5.60 -4.83 -12.92
CA GLN A 32 5.21 -6.23 -12.75
C GLN A 32 4.68 -6.72 -14.11
N THR A 33 5.34 -7.67 -14.75
CA THR A 33 4.94 -8.17 -16.08
C THR A 33 4.36 -9.58 -16.03
N GLU A 34 4.55 -10.28 -14.92
CA GLU A 34 4.06 -11.65 -14.77
C GLU A 34 2.57 -11.64 -14.46
N SER A 35 1.83 -12.49 -15.18
CA SER A 35 0.42 -12.78 -14.94
C SER A 35 0.26 -13.74 -13.76
N CYS A 36 -0.75 -13.51 -12.93
CA CYS A 36 -1.17 -14.48 -11.93
C CYS A 36 -1.80 -15.72 -12.58
N ALA A 37 -2.22 -15.66 -13.85
CA ALA A 37 -3.05 -16.67 -14.50
C ALA A 37 -4.18 -17.11 -13.55
N ASP A 38 -4.33 -18.42 -13.35
CA ASP A 38 -5.37 -19.01 -12.51
C ASP A 38 -4.88 -19.28 -11.08
N LYS A 39 -3.77 -18.68 -10.63
CA LYS A 39 -3.30 -18.83 -9.24
C LYS A 39 -4.35 -18.32 -8.26
N GLU A 40 -4.85 -19.23 -7.44
CA GLU A 40 -5.82 -18.94 -6.39
C GLU A 40 -5.14 -18.27 -5.18
N PHE A 41 -3.96 -18.76 -4.80
CA PHE A 41 -3.23 -18.28 -3.64
C PHE A 41 -2.02 -17.44 -4.06
N LEU A 42 -1.94 -16.24 -3.50
CA LEU A 42 -0.86 -15.27 -3.71
C LEU A 42 -0.15 -14.92 -2.41
N PHE A 43 -0.79 -15.17 -1.28
CA PHE A 43 -0.30 -14.84 0.05
C PHE A 43 -0.03 -16.10 0.87
N THR A 44 1.12 -16.11 1.52
CA THR A 44 1.64 -17.23 2.32
C THR A 44 2.13 -16.80 3.70
N HIS A 45 2.03 -15.51 4.03
CA HIS A 45 2.46 -14.97 5.31
C HIS A 45 1.46 -13.94 5.83
N SER A 46 1.11 -14.00 7.12
CA SER A 46 0.22 -13.00 7.72
C SER A 46 0.90 -11.62 7.77
N PRO A 47 0.20 -10.51 7.48
CA PRO A 47 0.84 -9.21 7.40
C PRO A 47 1.24 -8.67 8.78
N ILE A 48 0.65 -9.18 9.86
CA ILE A 48 1.11 -9.01 11.24
C ILE A 48 0.96 -10.33 12.01
N ASP A 49 1.55 -10.43 13.20
CA ASP A 49 1.37 -11.58 14.08
C ASP A 49 -0.12 -11.81 14.36
N LEU A 50 -0.61 -13.03 14.12
CA LEU A 50 -2.02 -13.42 14.30
C LEU A 50 -2.49 -13.24 15.75
N ASP A 51 -1.57 -13.37 16.71
CA ASP A 51 -1.86 -13.13 18.13
C ASP A 51 -1.97 -11.64 18.46
N SER A 52 -1.50 -10.75 17.61
CA SER A 52 -1.70 -9.30 17.77
C SER A 52 -3.05 -8.81 17.25
N ILE A 53 -3.79 -9.66 16.53
CA ILE A 53 -5.10 -9.33 15.94
C ILE A 53 -6.23 -9.58 16.95
N THR A 54 -6.98 -8.52 17.26
CA THR A 54 -8.25 -8.59 18.01
C THR A 54 -9.39 -9.06 17.11
N SER A 55 -9.58 -8.37 15.98
CA SER A 55 -10.59 -8.70 14.98
C SER A 55 -10.24 -8.08 13.64
N ILE A 56 -10.89 -8.55 12.58
CA ILE A 56 -10.78 -7.99 11.24
C ILE A 56 -12.14 -7.49 10.81
N SER A 57 -12.28 -6.17 10.67
CA SER A 57 -13.49 -5.58 10.12
C SER A 57 -13.54 -5.86 8.60
N PRO A 58 -14.64 -6.44 8.10
CA PRO A 58 -14.74 -6.85 6.71
C PRO A 58 -14.85 -5.65 5.76
N LEU A 59 -14.71 -5.94 4.46
CA LEU A 59 -14.97 -4.98 3.40
C LEU A 59 -16.37 -4.35 3.52
N GLY A 60 -16.49 -3.12 3.04
CA GLY A 60 -17.74 -2.39 3.04
C GLY A 60 -18.14 -1.85 4.42
N ASN A 61 -17.22 -1.85 5.38
CA ASN A 61 -17.40 -1.15 6.64
C ASN A 61 -17.58 0.37 6.40
N LEU A 62 -18.43 1.02 7.21
CA LEU A 62 -18.73 2.46 7.12
C LEU A 62 -18.07 3.28 8.24
N GLY A 63 -17.32 2.63 9.14
CA GLY A 63 -16.57 3.33 10.17
C GLY A 63 -15.13 3.62 9.72
N PRO A 64 -14.49 4.71 10.22
CA PRO A 64 -15.05 5.77 11.08
C PRO A 64 -16.00 6.73 10.32
N SER A 65 -16.66 7.65 11.03
CA SER A 65 -17.76 8.50 10.51
C SER A 65 -17.42 9.37 9.27
N ALA A 66 -16.14 9.49 8.92
CA ALA A 66 -15.69 10.19 7.73
C ALA A 66 -15.99 9.41 6.41
N HIS A 67 -16.26 8.11 6.47
CA HIS A 67 -16.66 7.33 5.30
C HIS A 67 -18.15 7.50 4.98
N THR A 68 -18.45 8.19 3.89
CA THR A 68 -19.82 8.29 3.32
C THR A 68 -20.12 7.18 2.31
N PHE A 69 -19.10 6.42 1.90
CA PHE A 69 -19.19 5.24 1.04
C PHE A 69 -18.53 4.05 1.74
N PRO A 70 -18.98 2.81 1.46
CA PRO A 70 -18.34 1.60 2.00
C PRO A 70 -16.85 1.56 1.69
N THR A 71 -16.06 1.22 2.69
CA THR A 71 -14.59 1.12 2.58
C THR A 71 -14.18 0.03 1.61
N ARG A 72 -13.08 0.28 0.89
CA ARG A 72 -12.51 -0.61 -0.13
C ARG A 72 -11.34 -1.46 0.41
N HIS A 73 -11.20 -1.51 1.73
CA HIS A 73 -10.18 -2.23 2.48
C HIS A 73 -10.80 -2.82 3.74
N THR A 74 -10.08 -3.75 4.34
CA THR A 74 -10.40 -4.31 5.64
C THR A 74 -9.61 -3.60 6.72
N TYR A 75 -10.13 -3.57 7.94
CA TYR A 75 -9.40 -3.03 9.11
C TYR A 75 -8.90 -4.20 9.94
N ILE A 76 -7.59 -4.33 10.08
CA ILE A 76 -7.00 -5.28 11.01
C ILE A 76 -6.90 -4.57 12.36
N ASN A 77 -7.86 -4.83 13.24
CA ASN A 77 -7.93 -4.24 14.56
C ASN A 77 -6.93 -4.94 15.47
N MET A 78 -6.00 -4.18 16.01
CA MET A 78 -4.89 -4.68 16.82
C MET A 78 -5.27 -4.74 18.30
N LYS A 79 -4.58 -5.57 19.07
CA LYS A 79 -4.73 -5.59 20.54
C LYS A 79 -4.17 -4.29 21.11
N SER A 80 -5.01 -3.58 21.86
CA SER A 80 -4.58 -2.42 22.64
C SER A 80 -3.97 -2.85 23.97
N ILE A 81 -3.03 -2.04 24.45
CA ILE A 81 -2.46 -2.08 25.80
C ILE A 81 -3.01 -0.87 26.55
N GLY A 82 -3.31 -1.06 27.84
CA GLY A 82 -3.87 -0.04 28.70
C GLY A 82 -5.32 -0.32 29.08
N ASP A 83 -5.84 0.46 30.03
CA ASP A 83 -7.19 0.29 30.54
C ASP A 83 -8.21 1.00 29.62
N PRO A 84 -9.14 0.26 28.97
CA PRO A 84 -10.16 0.84 28.10
C PRO A 84 -11.02 1.91 28.78
N SER A 85 -11.18 1.83 30.11
CA SER A 85 -11.97 2.78 30.90
C SER A 85 -11.29 4.13 31.11
N THR A 86 -9.98 4.21 30.86
CA THR A 86 -9.18 5.43 31.08
C THR A 86 -8.98 6.26 29.82
N GLY A 87 -9.38 5.75 28.65
CA GLY A 87 -9.13 6.39 27.35
C GLY A 87 -7.67 6.34 26.89
N ASN A 88 -6.74 5.88 27.72
CA ASN A 88 -5.31 5.76 27.43
C ASN A 88 -4.97 4.40 26.77
N GLN A 89 -5.73 4.02 25.74
CA GLN A 89 -5.41 2.84 24.96
C GLN A 89 -4.30 3.17 23.97
N ALA A 90 -3.19 2.44 24.08
CA ALA A 90 -2.09 2.49 23.13
C ALA A 90 -2.02 1.16 22.40
N THR A 91 -1.86 1.19 21.08
CA THR A 91 -1.47 -0.02 20.35
C THR A 91 0.06 -0.09 20.35
N PRO A 92 0.68 -1.21 20.77
CA PRO A 92 2.11 -1.37 20.64
C PRO A 92 2.51 -1.26 19.17
N GLU A 93 3.73 -0.80 18.91
CA GLU A 93 4.29 -0.84 17.56
C GLU A 93 4.51 -2.32 17.18
N ILE A 94 3.83 -2.77 16.13
CA ILE A 94 3.80 -4.16 15.66
C ILE A 94 4.48 -4.22 14.28
N PRO A 95 5.44 -5.14 14.06
CA PRO A 95 6.03 -5.37 12.76
C PRO A 95 4.99 -5.75 11.70
N VAL A 96 5.12 -5.14 10.51
CA VAL A 96 4.31 -5.48 9.34
C VAL A 96 5.17 -6.21 8.33
N TYR A 97 4.66 -7.32 7.80
CA TYR A 97 5.33 -8.21 6.87
C TYR A 97 4.62 -8.25 5.52
N SER A 98 5.38 -8.54 4.46
CA SER A 98 4.81 -8.76 3.14
C SER A 98 3.98 -10.04 3.13
N PRO A 99 2.74 -10.01 2.63
CA PRO A 99 1.87 -11.18 2.67
C PRO A 99 2.25 -12.27 1.66
N GLY A 100 2.97 -11.88 0.61
CA GLY A 100 3.46 -12.75 -0.45
C GLY A 100 4.66 -12.13 -1.15
N ASP A 101 5.08 -12.72 -2.26
CA ASP A 101 6.05 -12.09 -3.15
C ASP A 101 5.35 -10.95 -3.90
N ILE A 102 5.87 -9.73 -3.74
CA ILE A 102 5.26 -8.52 -4.28
C ILE A 102 6.30 -7.60 -4.92
N LEU A 103 5.82 -6.78 -5.83
CA LEU A 103 6.49 -5.58 -6.30
C LEU A 103 5.81 -4.36 -5.67
N VAL A 104 6.53 -3.64 -4.82
CA VAL A 104 6.08 -2.33 -4.32
C VAL A 104 6.22 -1.30 -5.44
N THR A 105 5.11 -0.70 -5.82
CA THR A 105 4.96 0.20 -6.98
C THR A 105 4.85 1.66 -6.59
N GLY A 106 4.52 1.95 -5.33
CA GLY A 106 4.47 3.32 -4.81
C GLY A 106 4.56 3.34 -3.30
N VAL A 107 5.17 4.38 -2.78
CA VAL A 107 5.23 4.66 -1.34
C VAL A 107 4.82 6.11 -1.15
N SER A 108 4.01 6.37 -0.13
CA SER A 108 3.68 7.73 0.27
C SER A 108 3.77 7.90 1.78
N SER A 109 3.89 9.16 2.18
CA SER A 109 3.93 9.61 3.57
C SER A 109 2.98 10.78 3.74
N GLN A 110 2.31 10.83 4.88
CA GLN A 110 1.50 11.94 5.33
C GLN A 110 1.92 12.28 6.76
N GLU A 111 2.70 13.34 6.90
CA GLU A 111 3.15 13.87 8.19
C GLU A 111 2.08 14.80 8.77
N HIS A 112 1.64 14.56 10.00
CA HIS A 112 0.84 15.49 10.77
C HIS A 112 1.77 16.52 11.40
N ILE A 113 1.85 17.72 10.82
CA ILE A 113 2.89 18.71 11.14
C ILE A 113 2.84 19.14 12.62
N ASP A 114 1.63 19.26 13.17
CA ASP A 114 1.44 19.78 14.53
C ASP A 114 1.64 18.72 15.63
N GLU A 115 1.51 17.43 15.30
CA GLU A 115 1.62 16.32 16.25
C GLU A 115 2.90 15.48 16.05
N GLY A 116 3.59 15.67 14.92
CA GLY A 116 4.91 15.09 14.66
C GLY A 116 4.89 13.59 14.33
N PHE A 117 3.73 12.99 14.05
CA PHE A 117 3.64 11.61 13.56
C PHE A 117 3.51 11.56 12.04
N THR A 118 3.94 10.45 11.43
CA THR A 118 3.81 10.20 9.99
C THR A 118 3.04 8.93 9.74
N ASP A 119 2.09 8.99 8.82
CA ASP A 119 1.36 7.85 8.29
C ASP A 119 1.92 7.47 6.92
N TYR A 120 2.28 6.20 6.74
CA TYR A 120 2.81 5.70 5.48
C TYR A 120 1.82 4.79 4.79
N THR A 121 1.81 4.89 3.46
CA THR A 121 1.07 3.98 2.58
C THR A 121 2.04 3.30 1.63
N ILE A 122 1.83 2.00 1.42
CA ILE A 122 2.54 1.18 0.45
C ILE A 122 1.53 0.67 -0.56
N ASN A 123 1.76 0.91 -1.84
CA ASN A 123 1.04 0.30 -2.96
C ASN A 123 1.90 -0.80 -3.57
N PHE A 124 1.31 -1.95 -3.87
CA PHE A 124 2.03 -3.07 -4.44
C PHE A 124 1.22 -3.86 -5.46
N SER A 125 1.92 -4.71 -6.19
CA SER A 125 1.38 -5.65 -7.17
C SER A 125 1.97 -7.04 -6.91
N SER A 126 1.11 -8.06 -6.83
CA SER A 126 1.56 -9.46 -6.82
C SER A 126 1.73 -9.99 -8.26
N CYS A 127 0.98 -9.44 -9.21
CA CYS A 127 1.02 -9.71 -10.64
C CYS A 127 0.30 -8.59 -11.41
N VAL A 128 0.32 -8.63 -12.74
CA VAL A 128 -0.34 -7.58 -13.57
C VAL A 128 -1.83 -7.42 -13.26
N GLU A 129 -2.51 -8.48 -12.79
CA GLU A 129 -3.94 -8.44 -12.52
C GLU A 129 -4.31 -8.12 -11.08
N VAL A 130 -3.40 -8.36 -10.12
CA VAL A 130 -3.67 -8.27 -8.68
C VAL A 130 -2.76 -7.24 -8.03
N SER A 131 -3.38 -6.21 -7.47
CA SER A 131 -2.73 -5.14 -6.72
C SER A 131 -3.30 -5.03 -5.32
N GLY A 132 -2.54 -4.42 -4.42
CA GLY A 132 -2.95 -4.20 -3.05
C GLY A 132 -2.26 -3.01 -2.45
N TYR A 133 -2.67 -2.69 -1.23
CA TYR A 133 -2.05 -1.62 -0.46
C TYR A 133 -2.19 -1.85 1.03
N PHE A 134 -1.24 -1.27 1.76
CA PHE A 134 -1.29 -1.09 3.19
C PHE A 134 -1.30 0.41 3.49
N ILE A 135 -2.17 0.84 4.40
CA ILE A 135 -2.16 2.20 4.97
C ILE A 135 -2.04 2.12 6.49
N HIS A 136 -1.78 3.25 7.15
CA HIS A 136 -1.56 3.31 8.58
C HIS A 136 -0.33 2.54 9.06
N LEU A 137 0.72 2.52 8.23
CA LEU A 137 2.06 2.18 8.71
C LEU A 137 2.64 3.39 9.45
N VAL A 138 3.35 3.15 10.54
CA VAL A 138 4.00 4.21 11.35
C VAL A 138 5.52 4.28 11.09
N SER A 139 6.08 3.24 10.50
CA SER A 139 7.44 3.24 9.97
C SER A 139 7.58 2.37 8.72
N LEU A 140 8.65 2.61 7.97
CA LEU A 140 9.03 1.85 6.78
C LEU A 140 10.34 1.10 7.03
N SER A 141 10.48 -0.08 6.43
CA SER A 141 11.77 -0.75 6.32
C SER A 141 12.77 0.13 5.55
N GLY A 142 14.07 -0.09 5.77
CA GLY A 142 15.14 0.70 5.13
C GLY A 142 15.00 0.76 3.61
N LYS A 143 14.74 -0.38 2.94
CA LYS A 143 14.56 -0.43 1.48
C LYS A 143 13.42 0.44 0.98
N LEU A 144 12.29 0.47 1.70
CA LEU A 144 11.12 1.26 1.32
C LEU A 144 11.28 2.73 1.65
N LYS A 145 11.95 3.05 2.76
CA LYS A 145 12.32 4.40 3.08
C LYS A 145 13.29 4.98 2.04
N ASP A 146 14.32 4.23 1.66
CA ASP A 146 15.26 4.63 0.60
C ASP A 146 14.54 4.84 -0.73
N ALA A 147 13.58 3.97 -1.08
CA ALA A 147 12.76 4.12 -2.28
C ALA A 147 11.91 5.38 -2.25
N LEU A 148 11.28 5.70 -1.11
CA LEU A 148 10.52 6.93 -0.92
C LEU A 148 11.44 8.15 -1.06
N ASP A 149 12.52 8.21 -0.29
CA ASP A 149 13.46 9.34 -0.27
C ASP A 149 14.12 9.58 -1.64
N SER A 150 14.34 8.51 -2.42
CA SER A 150 14.94 8.59 -3.77
C SER A 150 13.94 8.95 -4.87
N SER A 151 12.64 8.78 -4.64
CA SER A 151 11.59 8.93 -5.66
C SER A 151 10.72 10.17 -5.49
N ILE A 152 10.68 10.75 -4.28
CA ILE A 152 9.95 12.00 -4.03
C ILE A 152 10.58 13.13 -4.85
N SER A 153 9.78 13.70 -5.75
CA SER A 153 10.13 14.95 -6.44
C SER A 153 9.36 16.16 -5.89
N PHE A 154 8.26 15.94 -5.17
CA PHE A 154 7.38 16.99 -4.67
C PHE A 154 6.54 16.53 -3.48
N CYS A 155 6.28 17.45 -2.55
CA CYS A 155 5.37 17.26 -1.43
C CYS A 155 4.35 18.39 -1.41
N THR A 156 3.13 18.10 -1.01
CA THR A 156 2.05 19.08 -0.82
C THR A 156 1.79 19.29 0.65
N GLU A 157 1.55 20.54 1.04
CA GLU A 157 0.96 20.85 2.33
C GLU A 157 -0.55 21.11 2.16
N SER A 158 -1.33 20.62 3.11
CA SER A 158 -2.78 20.79 3.14
C SER A 158 -3.26 20.97 4.56
N SER A 159 -4.48 21.52 4.72
CA SER A 159 -5.12 21.61 6.02
C SER A 159 -6.55 21.09 5.96
N HIS A 160 -6.89 20.23 6.92
CA HIS A 160 -8.20 19.61 7.07
C HIS A 160 -8.62 19.73 8.53
N GLY A 161 -9.80 20.27 8.81
CA GLY A 161 -10.29 20.39 10.19
C GLY A 161 -9.46 21.32 11.09
N GLY A 162 -8.57 22.14 10.53
CA GLY A 162 -7.65 23.00 11.29
C GLY A 162 -6.27 22.36 11.55
N GLU A 163 -6.11 21.08 11.26
CA GLU A 163 -4.83 20.36 11.34
C GLU A 163 -4.06 20.53 10.03
N ARG A 164 -2.72 20.47 10.10
CA ARG A 164 -1.84 20.61 8.94
C ARG A 164 -1.12 19.32 8.63
N TYR A 165 -1.06 19.01 7.34
CA TYR A 165 -0.49 17.78 6.82
C TYR A 165 0.48 18.07 5.69
N LYS A 166 1.63 17.40 5.72
CA LYS A 166 2.58 17.36 4.60
C LYS A 166 2.55 15.97 3.97
N SER A 167 2.12 15.90 2.71
CA SER A 167 2.01 14.66 1.96
C SER A 167 3.09 14.58 0.90
N CYS A 168 3.84 13.48 0.87
CA CYS A 168 4.82 13.19 -0.16
C CYS A 168 4.52 11.81 -0.75
N GLU A 169 4.62 11.68 -2.06
CA GLU A 169 4.42 10.41 -2.76
C GLU A 169 5.50 10.25 -3.82
N GLY A 170 5.97 9.02 -3.99
CA GLY A 170 6.92 8.67 -5.04
C GLY A 170 6.66 7.28 -5.58
N PRO A 171 6.92 7.05 -6.88
CA PRO A 171 6.86 5.71 -7.43
C PRO A 171 7.97 4.86 -6.85
N ALA A 172 7.69 3.59 -6.60
CA ALA A 172 8.65 2.64 -6.09
C ALA A 172 8.82 1.47 -7.06
N ASN A 173 9.95 0.81 -6.96
CA ASN A 173 10.23 -0.44 -7.64
C ASN A 173 11.10 -1.29 -6.73
N VAL A 174 10.45 -1.87 -5.72
CA VAL A 174 11.13 -2.67 -4.71
C VAL A 174 10.47 -4.04 -4.68
N LYS A 175 11.24 -5.07 -5.02
CA LYS A 175 10.81 -6.46 -4.85
C LYS A 175 10.92 -6.83 -3.38
N ILE A 176 9.86 -7.39 -2.83
CA ILE A 176 9.78 -7.86 -1.45
C ILE A 176 9.25 -9.28 -1.48
N VAL A 177 9.93 -10.19 -0.78
CA VAL A 177 9.52 -11.59 -0.69
C VAL A 177 8.51 -11.80 0.44
N ALA A 178 7.72 -12.87 0.36
CA ALA A 178 6.79 -13.25 1.41
C ALA A 178 7.47 -13.32 2.79
N GLY A 179 6.88 -12.70 3.81
CA GLY A 179 7.40 -12.67 5.17
C GLY A 179 8.55 -11.70 5.41
N GLU A 180 9.02 -10.95 4.41
CA GLU A 180 9.97 -9.85 4.64
C GLU A 180 9.27 -8.70 5.36
N GLN A 181 9.90 -8.16 6.41
CA GLN A 181 9.36 -7.01 7.14
C GLN A 181 9.39 -5.75 6.28
N ILE A 182 8.24 -5.11 6.11
CA ILE A 182 8.08 -3.91 5.27
C ILE A 182 8.00 -2.62 6.09
N GLY A 183 7.72 -2.72 7.39
CA GLY A 183 7.59 -1.59 8.28
C GLY A 183 7.02 -1.98 9.63
N THR A 184 6.30 -1.06 10.25
CA THR A 184 5.52 -1.31 11.47
C THR A 184 4.20 -0.54 11.42
N THR A 185 3.29 -0.92 12.30
CA THR A 185 2.01 -0.22 12.54
C THR A 185 1.76 -0.12 14.05
N GLY A 186 0.74 0.62 14.46
CA GLY A 186 0.39 0.81 15.86
C GLY A 186 1.09 2.02 16.48
N ARG A 187 0.29 2.93 17.02
CA ARG A 187 0.70 4.08 17.84
C ARG A 187 -0.42 4.42 18.82
N VAL A 188 -0.16 5.33 19.75
CA VAL A 188 -1.22 5.91 20.59
C VAL A 188 -2.30 6.51 19.69
N GLY A 189 -3.56 6.18 19.94
CA GLY A 189 -4.70 6.65 19.12
C GLY A 189 -4.94 5.89 17.81
N GLN A 190 -4.07 4.93 17.43
CA GLN A 190 -4.24 4.12 16.22
C GLN A 190 -4.53 2.66 16.58
N GLY A 191 -5.80 2.25 16.47
CA GLY A 191 -6.25 0.90 16.80
C GLY A 191 -6.27 -0.11 15.65
N ASN A 192 -6.01 0.33 14.42
CA ASN A 192 -6.05 -0.52 13.23
C ASN A 192 -5.00 -0.12 12.19
N PHE A 193 -4.79 -1.03 11.25
CA PHE A 193 -4.13 -0.76 9.99
C PHE A 193 -4.90 -1.44 8.88
N ASP A 194 -4.84 -0.87 7.68
CA ASP A 194 -5.78 -1.30 6.65
C ASP A 194 -5.09 -2.04 5.53
N PHE A 195 -5.80 -3.06 5.05
CA PHE A 195 -5.35 -3.92 3.98
C PHE A 195 -6.42 -3.98 2.88
N GLY A 196 -6.07 -3.46 1.69
CA GLY A 196 -6.90 -3.49 0.50
C GLY A 196 -6.29 -4.34 -0.62
N THR A 197 -7.15 -4.96 -1.43
CA THR A 197 -6.73 -5.74 -2.60
C THR A 197 -7.73 -5.57 -3.74
N GLN A 198 -7.21 -5.60 -4.96
CA GLN A 198 -7.97 -5.54 -6.19
C GLN A 198 -7.53 -6.69 -7.11
N ASP A 199 -8.47 -7.33 -7.80
CA ASP A 199 -8.18 -8.43 -8.73
C ASP A 199 -8.99 -8.30 -10.01
N SER A 200 -8.32 -7.89 -11.08
CA SER A 200 -8.94 -7.68 -12.39
C SER A 200 -9.27 -8.95 -13.17
N ARG A 201 -8.96 -10.14 -12.63
CA ARG A 201 -9.45 -11.43 -13.15
C ARG A 201 -10.90 -11.70 -12.76
N ARG A 202 -11.42 -11.01 -11.74
CA ARG A 202 -12.80 -11.18 -11.29
C ARG A 202 -13.78 -10.54 -12.27
N GLU A 203 -15.02 -11.02 -12.24
CA GLU A 203 -16.10 -10.42 -13.00
C GLU A 203 -16.33 -8.96 -12.57
N THR A 204 -16.63 -8.10 -13.52
CA THR A 204 -16.95 -6.69 -13.26
C THR A 204 -18.18 -6.61 -12.35
N PRO A 205 -18.11 -5.91 -11.21
CA PRO A 205 -19.26 -5.71 -10.36
C PRO A 205 -20.41 -5.06 -11.13
N ILE A 206 -21.64 -5.49 -10.85
CA ILE A 206 -22.82 -4.81 -11.37
C ILE A 206 -23.01 -3.54 -10.55
N PHE A 207 -22.87 -2.38 -11.20
CA PHE A 207 -23.06 -1.09 -10.55
C PHE A 207 -24.51 -0.65 -10.64
N ALA A 208 -25.08 -0.19 -9.52
CA ALA A 208 -26.42 0.39 -9.47
C ALA A 208 -26.63 1.55 -10.46
N ASN A 209 -25.55 2.27 -10.79
CA ASN A 209 -25.53 3.24 -11.88
C ASN A 209 -24.29 3.02 -12.77
N PRO A 210 -24.42 2.28 -13.89
CA PRO A 210 -23.30 1.98 -14.78
C PRO A 210 -22.62 3.24 -15.34
N LYS A 211 -23.36 4.36 -15.52
CA LYS A 211 -22.80 5.63 -16.01
C LYS A 211 -21.79 6.24 -15.02
N ARG A 212 -21.92 5.97 -13.72
CA ARG A 212 -20.96 6.41 -12.69
C ARG A 212 -19.75 5.49 -12.54
N ALA A 213 -19.81 4.31 -13.13
CA ALA A 213 -18.75 3.30 -13.10
C ALA A 213 -17.97 3.23 -14.43
N GLN A 214 -18.33 4.05 -15.42
CA GLN A 214 -17.58 4.12 -16.67
C GLN A 214 -16.12 4.45 -16.36
N ASN A 215 -15.22 3.53 -16.73
CA ASN A 215 -13.77 3.56 -16.50
C ASN A 215 -13.28 3.16 -15.09
N LYS A 216 -14.16 2.72 -14.18
CA LYS A 216 -13.73 2.18 -12.87
C LYS A 216 -13.65 0.67 -12.91
N LYS A 217 -12.43 0.16 -13.08
CA LYS A 217 -12.06 -1.25 -12.85
C LYS A 217 -11.85 -1.49 -11.35
N ASP A 218 -12.84 -1.15 -10.53
CA ASP A 218 -12.77 -1.30 -9.06
C ASP A 218 -13.14 -2.74 -8.68
N TYR A 219 -12.26 -3.70 -8.96
CA TYR A 219 -12.45 -5.11 -8.58
C TYR A 219 -12.00 -5.37 -7.15
N ILE A 220 -12.64 -4.68 -6.20
CA ILE A 220 -12.29 -4.81 -4.78
C ILE A 220 -12.62 -6.23 -4.33
N VAL A 221 -11.62 -6.90 -3.76
CA VAL A 221 -11.70 -8.28 -3.29
C VAL A 221 -11.22 -8.37 -1.85
N CYS A 222 -11.69 -9.38 -1.13
CA CYS A 222 -11.20 -9.66 0.21
C CYS A 222 -9.73 -10.10 0.12
N PRO A 223 -8.76 -9.40 0.74
CA PRO A 223 -7.36 -9.81 0.67
C PRO A 223 -7.13 -11.23 1.20
N TYR A 224 -7.94 -11.63 2.17
CA TYR A 224 -7.86 -12.93 2.84
C TYR A 224 -8.26 -14.11 1.93
N ASP A 225 -8.96 -13.86 0.82
CA ASP A 225 -9.31 -14.91 -0.14
C ASP A 225 -8.08 -15.53 -0.81
N TYR A 226 -6.99 -14.76 -0.91
CA TYR A 226 -5.75 -15.13 -1.62
C TYR A 226 -4.71 -15.82 -0.74
N TYR A 227 -5.05 -16.13 0.52
CA TYR A 227 -4.18 -16.90 1.41
C TYR A 227 -4.34 -18.39 1.18
N ALA A 228 -3.22 -19.11 1.23
CA ALA A 228 -3.25 -20.57 1.27
C ALA A 228 -4.02 -21.10 2.50
N PRO A 229 -4.55 -22.34 2.43
CA PRO A 229 -5.15 -23.00 3.59
C PRO A 229 -4.17 -23.05 4.79
N GLY A 230 -4.71 -23.08 6.00
CA GLY A 230 -4.04 -22.79 7.27
C GLY A 230 -4.24 -21.33 7.67
N ILE A 231 -3.46 -20.42 7.06
CA ILE A 231 -3.48 -19.00 7.41
C ILE A 231 -4.82 -18.36 7.05
N LYS A 232 -5.43 -18.77 5.93
CA LYS A 232 -6.75 -18.30 5.53
C LYS A 232 -7.78 -18.54 6.62
N GLU A 233 -7.86 -19.74 7.16
CA GLU A 233 -8.80 -20.12 8.21
C GLU A 233 -8.57 -19.33 9.49
N GLU A 234 -7.30 -19.10 9.86
CA GLU A 234 -6.95 -18.28 11.03
C GLU A 234 -7.38 -16.82 10.86
N LEU A 235 -7.14 -16.22 9.68
CA LEU A 235 -7.57 -14.85 9.38
C LEU A 235 -9.10 -14.74 9.29
N TYR A 236 -9.77 -15.72 8.68
CA TYR A 236 -11.24 -15.77 8.62
C TYR A 236 -11.84 -15.92 10.02
N ALA A 237 -11.19 -16.66 10.92
CA ALA A 237 -11.63 -16.80 12.30
C ALA A 237 -11.61 -15.45 13.05
N LYS A 238 -10.81 -14.47 12.60
CA LYS A 238 -10.77 -13.10 13.16
C LYS A 238 -11.81 -12.16 12.54
N LEU A 239 -12.49 -12.52 11.45
CA LEU A 239 -13.51 -11.65 10.83
C LEU A 239 -14.65 -11.35 11.81
N GLY A 240 -14.94 -10.07 12.00
CA GLY A 240 -15.96 -9.58 12.94
C GLY A 240 -15.95 -8.06 13.07
N GLY A 241 -16.93 -7.50 13.80
CA GLY A 241 -16.92 -6.07 14.11
C GLY A 241 -15.76 -5.66 15.03
N PHE A 242 -15.64 -4.36 15.30
CA PHE A 242 -14.63 -3.80 16.23
C PHE A 242 -14.70 -4.43 17.64
N SER A 243 -15.89 -4.84 18.08
CA SER A 243 -16.11 -5.55 19.36
C SER A 243 -15.85 -7.06 19.29
N GLY A 244 -15.35 -7.59 18.17
CA GLY A 244 -15.18 -9.02 17.93
C GLY A 244 -16.50 -9.77 17.69
N ILE A 245 -17.65 -9.08 17.70
CA ILE A 245 -18.94 -9.68 17.39
C ILE A 245 -18.97 -10.07 15.92
N LYS A 246 -19.04 -11.37 15.65
CA LYS A 246 -19.20 -11.91 14.30
C LYS A 246 -20.62 -11.64 13.81
N ARG A 247 -20.76 -11.20 12.56
CA ARG A 247 -22.05 -11.29 11.89
C ARG A 247 -22.24 -12.76 11.50
N ILE A 248 -23.08 -13.46 12.27
CA ILE A 248 -23.41 -14.88 12.08
C ILE A 248 -24.58 -15.09 11.11
N ILE A 249 -25.17 -14.01 10.61
CA ILE A 249 -26.25 -14.05 9.63
C ILE A 249 -25.62 -13.73 8.29
N GLU A 250 -25.65 -14.70 7.38
CA GLU A 250 -25.31 -14.49 5.98
C GLU A 250 -26.10 -13.28 5.44
N PRO A 251 -25.47 -12.35 4.69
CA PRO A 251 -26.23 -11.30 4.02
C PRO A 251 -27.31 -11.97 3.18
N THR A 252 -28.58 -11.66 3.45
CA THR A 252 -29.70 -12.11 2.62
C THR A 252 -29.59 -11.42 1.27
N GLN A 253 -28.79 -11.98 0.37
CA GLN A 253 -28.73 -11.56 -1.00
C GLN A 253 -29.90 -12.25 -1.71
N ASP A 254 -31.10 -11.70 -1.54
CA ASP A 254 -32.22 -12.03 -2.42
C ASP A 254 -31.80 -11.59 -3.83
N ARG A 255 -31.21 -12.52 -4.59
CA ARG A 255 -30.84 -12.36 -6.01
C ARG A 255 -32.09 -12.35 -6.88
N LYS A 256 -32.99 -11.41 -6.63
CA LYS A 256 -34.14 -11.08 -7.47
C LYS A 256 -34.26 -9.58 -7.60
N LEU A 257 -33.34 -8.98 -8.36
CA LEU A 257 -33.52 -7.69 -9.01
C LEU A 257 -33.08 -7.84 -10.47
#